data_AF-A0A520BBQ4-F1
#
_entry.id   AF-A0A520BBQ4-F1
#
_cell.length_a   1.000
_cell.length_b   1.000
_cell.length_c   1.000
_cell.angle_alpha   90.00
_cell.angle_beta   90.00
_cell.angle_gamma   90.00
#
_symmetry.space_group_name_H-M   'P 1'
#
loop_
_entity.id
_entity.type
_entity.pdbx_description
1 polymer ?
#
loop_
_entity_poly.entity_id
_entity_poly.type
_entity_poly.pdbx_seq_one_letter_code
_entity_poly.pdbx_strand_id
1 'polypeptide(L)' 'VPTLWYGSLSDSSLITEEYILQMANQYFNPGAIVIGHLNYLPVTHVYPQLVDLIRSRNLRTVTLNDVYLKP' A
#
# COMPACT_ATOMS: atom_id res chain seq x y z
N VAL A 1 6.88 17.45 7.51
CA VAL A 1 5.71 17.13 8.36
C VAL A 1 5.92 15.73 8.90
N PRO A 2 5.80 15.46 10.21
CA PRO A 2 5.80 14.07 10.69
C PRO A 2 4.69 13.28 10.01
N THR A 3 5.00 12.11 9.44
CA THR A 3 4.05 11.29 8.68
C THR A 3 3.95 9.91 9.31
N LEU A 4 2.73 9.46 9.57
CA LEU A 4 2.39 8.10 9.97
C LEU A 4 1.46 7.48 8.91
N TRP A 5 1.14 6.20 9.09
CA TRP A 5 0.26 5.44 8.22
C TRP A 5 -1.01 5.01 8.98
N TYR A 6 -2.09 4.82 8.23
CA TYR A 6 -3.34 4.27 8.74
C TYR A 6 -3.38 2.74 8.62
N GLY A 7 -2.87 2.20 7.52
CA GLY A 7 -2.86 0.76 7.23
C GLY A 7 -1.45 0.21 7.02
N SER A 8 -1.32 -1.11 7.11
CA SER A 8 -0.05 -1.82 6.91
C SER A 8 -0.27 -3.07 6.06
N LEU A 9 0.65 -3.36 5.14
CA LEU A 9 0.73 -4.65 4.45
C LEU A 9 1.32 -5.77 5.34
N SER A 10 1.79 -5.43 6.55
CA SER A 10 2.38 -6.35 7.53
C SER A 10 3.63 -7.09 7.05
N ASP A 11 4.27 -6.59 6.00
CA ASP A 11 5.42 -7.17 5.29
C ASP A 11 6.79 -6.75 5.85
N SER A 12 6.84 -6.23 7.08
CA SER A 12 8.10 -5.95 7.78
C SER A 12 8.85 -7.24 8.15
N SER A 13 8.13 -8.36 8.24
CA SER A 13 8.65 -9.73 8.31
C SER A 13 8.25 -10.53 7.06
N LEU A 14 8.90 -11.67 6.83
CA LEU A 14 8.50 -12.58 5.76
C LEU A 14 7.09 -13.13 6.02
N ILE A 15 6.17 -12.81 5.12
CA ILE A 15 4.76 -13.25 5.14
C ILE A 15 4.37 -13.81 3.77
N THR A 16 3.23 -14.49 3.70
CA THR A 16 2.75 -15.07 2.45
C THR A 16 2.19 -14.02 1.50
N GLU A 17 2.20 -14.33 0.21
CA GLU A 17 1.62 -13.51 -0.85
C GLU A 17 0.12 -13.25 -0.62
N GLU A 18 -0.62 -14.27 -0.18
CA GLU A 18 -2.04 -14.19 0.12
C GLU A 18 -2.32 -13.22 1.27
N TYR A 19 -1.46 -13.22 2.29
CA TYR A 19 -1.64 -12.32 3.44
C TYR A 19 -1.38 -10.87 3.06
N ILE A 20 -0.39 -10.60 2.19
CA ILE A 20 -0.17 -9.26 1.62
C ILE A 20 -1.43 -8.79 0.88
N LEU A 21 -2.02 -9.64 0.04
CA LEU A 21 -3.24 -9.32 -0.70
C LEU A 21 -4.45 -9.11 0.21
N GLN A 22 -4.57 -9.88 1.29
CA GLN A 22 -5.60 -9.66 2.31
C GLN A 22 -5.47 -8.29 2.96
N MET A 23 -4.25 -7.89 3.35
CA MET A 23 -4.00 -6.58 3.94
C MET A 23 -4.23 -5.44 2.94
N ALA A 24 -3.84 -5.61 1.68
CA ALA A 24 -4.14 -4.66 0.62
C ALA A 24 -5.66 -4.48 0.44
N ASN A 25 -6.42 -5.57 0.44
CA ASN A 25 -7.88 -5.54 0.37
C ASN A 25 -8.51 -4.77 1.54
N GLN A 26 -7.97 -4.96 2.74
CA GLN A 26 -8.45 -4.24 3.92
C GLN A 26 -8.11 -2.74 3.90
N TYR A 27 -6.89 -2.38 3.51
CA TYR A 27 -6.35 -1.04 3.78
C TYR A 27 -6.26 -0.10 2.58
N PHE A 28 -6.35 -0.59 1.33
CA PHE A 28 -6.37 0.28 0.14
C PHE A 28 -7.71 1.00 0.01
N ASN A 29 -7.90 2.02 0.84
CA ASN A 29 -9.10 2.85 0.93
C ASN A 29 -8.78 4.30 0.51
N PRO A 30 -9.77 5.09 0.06
CA PRO A 30 -9.57 6.50 -0.26
C PRO A 30 -8.92 7.28 0.89
N GLY A 31 -7.86 8.03 0.58
CA GLY A 31 -7.18 8.90 1.56
C GLY A 31 -6.30 8.18 2.59
N ALA A 32 -6.17 6.85 2.51
CA ALA A 32 -5.31 6.10 3.43
C ALA A 32 -3.83 6.19 3.02
N ILE A 33 -2.96 6.49 3.99
CA ILE A 33 -1.53 6.20 3.89
C ILE A 33 -1.34 4.76 4.35
N VAL A 34 -0.82 3.90 3.48
CA VAL A 34 -0.58 2.48 3.78
C VAL A 34 0.92 2.22 3.69
N ILE A 35 1.48 1.61 4.72
CA ILE A 35 2.89 1.23 4.73
C ILE A 35 3.10 -0.18 4.18
N GLY A 36 4.17 -0.34 3.40
CA GLY A 36 4.71 -1.62 2.93
C GLY A 36 6.23 -1.53 2.83
N HIS A 37 6.90 -2.67 2.74
CA HIS A 37 8.35 -2.80 2.74
C HIS A 37 8.82 -3.66 1.56
N LEU A 38 9.78 -3.17 0.79
CA LEU A 38 10.38 -3.94 -0.30
C LEU A 38 11.57 -4.79 0.18
N ASN A 39 11.42 -5.44 1.35
CA ASN A 39 12.48 -6.21 2.00
C ASN A 39 12.51 -7.69 1.59
N TYR A 40 11.38 -8.22 1.08
CA TYR A 40 11.22 -9.64 0.76
C TYR A 40 10.56 -9.81 -0.62
N LEU A 41 10.83 -10.92 -1.30
CA LEU A 41 10.33 -11.19 -2.65
C LEU A 41 8.81 -11.25 -2.81
N PRO A 42 8.00 -11.77 -1.86
CA PRO A 42 6.55 -11.90 -2.05
C PRO A 42 5.84 -10.64 -2.53
N VAL A 43 6.21 -9.45 -2.01
CA VAL A 43 5.60 -8.18 -2.42
C VAL A 43 5.87 -7.85 -3.90
N THR A 44 7.00 -8.30 -4.46
CA THR A 44 7.32 -8.11 -5.88
C THR A 44 6.47 -9.00 -6.77
N HIS A 45 6.19 -10.24 -6.33
CA HIS A 45 5.39 -11.19 -7.10
C HIS A 45 3.93 -10.77 -7.18
N VAL A 46 3.38 -10.19 -6.10
CA VAL A 46 1.99 -9.73 -6.04
C VAL A 46 1.78 -8.29 -6.50
N TYR A 47 2.85 -7.58 -6.90
CA TYR A 47 2.75 -6.18 -7.32
C TYR A 47 1.69 -5.94 -8.42
N PRO A 48 1.56 -6.79 -9.45
CA PRO A 48 0.48 -6.63 -10.43
C PRO A 48 -0.93 -6.64 -9.80
N GLN A 49 -1.19 -7.58 -8.89
CA GLN A 49 -2.47 -7.69 -8.17
C GLN A 49 -2.73 -6.48 -7.26
N LEU A 50 -1.69 -5.92 -6.63
CA LEU A 50 -1.81 -4.69 -5.83
C LEU A 50 -2.24 -3.50 -6.72
N VAL A 51 -1.64 -3.38 -7.90
CA VAL A 51 -1.99 -2.32 -8.86
C VAL A 51 -3.42 -2.51 -9.39
N ASP A 52 -3.82 -3.74 -9.68
CA ASP A 52 -5.19 -4.04 -10.14
C ASP A 52 -6.23 -3.75 -9.05
N LEU A 53 -5.91 -3.97 -7.78
CA LEU A 53 -6.77 -3.61 -6.66
C LEU A 53 -6.98 -2.09 -6.56
N ILE A 54 -5.91 -1.31 -6.72
CA ILE A 54 -5.98 0.16 -6.78
C ILE A 54 -6.89 0.61 -7.92
N ARG A 55 -6.71 0.04 -9.12
CA ARG A 55 -7.50 0.37 -10.33
C ARG A 55 -8.97 -0.02 -10.19
N SER A 56 -9.26 -1.23 -9.72
CA SER A 56 -10.64 -1.72 -9.54
C SER A 56 -11.45 -0.88 -8.55
N ARG A 57 -10.78 -0.19 -7.62
CA ARG A 57 -11.38 0.74 -6.66
C ARG A 57 -11.39 2.20 -7.15
N ASN A 58 -10.94 2.45 -8.38
CA ASN A 58 -10.77 3.79 -8.94
C ASN A 58 -9.93 4.72 -8.03
N LEU A 59 -8.89 4.16 -7.40
CA LEU A 59 -7.97 4.90 -6.55
C LEU A 59 -6.81 5.44 -7.37
N ARG A 60 -6.34 6.64 -7.00
CA ARG A 60 -5.11 7.23 -7.53
C ARG A 60 -4.07 7.25 -6.43
N THR A 61 -2.91 6.67 -6.70
CA THR A 61 -1.75 6.85 -5.82
C THR A 61 -1.19 8.25 -5.99
N VAL A 62 -0.75 8.82 -4.87
CA VAL A 62 -0.12 10.14 -4.79
C VAL A 62 1.11 10.04 -3.90
N THR A 63 2.00 10.99 -4.03
CA THR A 63 3.12 11.17 -3.11
C THR A 63 2.66 11.91 -1.86
N LEU A 64 3.44 11.83 -0.78
CA LEU A 64 3.20 12.64 0.42
C LEU A 64 3.29 14.15 0.11
N ASN A 65 4.12 14.54 -0.86
CA ASN A 65 4.25 15.93 -1.28
C ASN A 65 2.98 16.43 -1.96
N ASP A 66 2.31 15.62 -2.78
CA ASP A 66 1.03 15.99 -3.43
C ASP A 66 -0.08 16.33 -2.40
N VAL A 67 0.04 15.82 -1.17
CA VAL A 67 -0.95 15.99 -0.09
C VAL A 67 -0.54 17.07 0.91
N TYR A 68 0.74 17.09 1.32
CA TYR A 68 1.21 17.95 2.41
C TYR A 68 1.91 19.22 1.96
N LEU A 69 2.47 19.24 0.75
CA LEU A 69 3.01 20.47 0.17
C LEU A 69 1.90 21.13 -0.64
N LYS A 70 1.37 22.25 -0.14
CA LYS A 70 0.58 23.15 -0.99
C LYS A 70 1.55 23.88 -1.94
N PRO A 71 1.09 24.30 -3.13
CA PRO A 71 1.84 25.20 -4.00
C PRO A 71 2.33 26.44 -3.25
#